data_AF-A0A653QPH4-F1
#
_entry.id   AF-A0A653QPH4-F1
#
_cell.length_a   1.000
_cell.length_b   1.000
_cell.length_c   1.000
_cell.angle_alpha   90.00
_cell.angle_beta   90.00
_cell.angle_gamma   90.00
#
_symmetry.space_group_name_H-M   'P 1'
#
loop_
_entity.id
_entity.type
_entity.pdbx_description
1 polymer ?
#
loop_
_entity_poly.entity_id
_entity_poly.type
_entity_poly.pdbx_seq_one_letter_code
_entity_poly.pdbx_strand_id
1 'polypeptide(L)'
;MNYEGKSALVLGLGESGLAMAQWLARCGARVRVADTRTEPQRLFALRQAVPNAEFVGGAFAASLLEGMDFVAVSPGLAPNRELAEIAPGAHERNIPVWGEIELFAQALAHLRTEQGYAPKVIAITGTNGKTTVTSLTGLLCRRSGLSTRVAGNISPAALDVLREVLDANELPQAWVLELSSFQLHTTFSLQADAATVLNLTQDHLDWHGSMDAYAADKARIFGTATTRVLNRDDAIVMRMTAVETPTYTFGTGEPTEPNSFGLVSERGVLWLANTVALDDEPPKKLKKGEVAPPVEVTLNRLMPADALKIRGLHNASNALAALALCRACGLPLAPLLHGLREYAGEPHRVELVANIDGVDFYDDSKGTNVGATVAALEGLGKAFAGEDQQILLIAGGDGKGQDFAPLALPSSRYVRAVLLIGRDAPAIKAAIEPTGVPLFDLPGLPEAVRRAAGLARPGDAVLLSPACASLDMFTNYAHRAQVFVDAVRDIALEKGQEI
;
A
#
# COMPACT_ATOMS: atom_id res chain seq x y z
N MET A 1 7.31 -10.64 25.69
CA MET A 1 6.02 -10.22 26.21
C MET A 1 5.41 -11.50 26.66
N ASN A 2 4.91 -11.57 27.88
CA ASN A 2 4.48 -12.84 28.42
C ASN A 2 2.95 -12.88 28.49
N TYR A 3 2.33 -13.65 27.60
CA TYR A 3 0.90 -13.95 27.63
C TYR A 3 0.63 -15.26 28.40
N GLU A 4 1.56 -15.76 29.21
CA GLU A 4 1.35 -16.91 30.08
C GLU A 4 0.07 -16.75 30.92
N GLY A 5 -0.73 -17.81 30.91
CA GLY A 5 -2.02 -17.85 31.61
C GLY A 5 -3.15 -17.08 30.93
N LYS A 6 -2.87 -16.30 29.88
CA LYS A 6 -3.89 -15.58 29.11
C LYS A 6 -4.57 -16.46 28.07
N SER A 7 -5.84 -16.17 27.81
CA SER A 7 -6.63 -16.79 26.75
C SER A 7 -6.87 -15.78 25.62
N ALA A 8 -6.49 -16.13 24.40
CA ALA A 8 -6.62 -15.27 23.23
C ALA A 8 -7.59 -15.86 22.19
N LEU A 9 -8.52 -15.04 21.72
CA LEU A 9 -9.38 -15.38 20.58
C LEU A 9 -8.82 -14.76 19.30
N VAL A 10 -8.44 -15.58 18.33
CA VAL A 10 -8.04 -15.15 16.98
C VAL A 10 -9.24 -15.27 16.05
N LEU A 11 -9.63 -14.19 15.38
CA LEU A 11 -10.72 -14.17 14.41
C LEU A 11 -10.19 -14.11 12.97
N GLY A 12 -10.59 -15.11 12.17
CA GLY A 12 -10.18 -15.33 10.79
C GLY A 12 -8.84 -16.07 10.70
N LEU A 13 -8.81 -17.17 9.95
CA LEU A 13 -7.63 -18.00 9.70
C LEU A 13 -7.08 -17.77 8.28
N GLY A 14 -6.78 -16.51 7.97
CA GLY A 14 -5.97 -16.09 6.82
C GLY A 14 -4.47 -16.16 7.13
N GLU A 15 -3.66 -15.45 6.34
CA GLU A 15 -2.21 -15.31 6.59
C GLU A 15 -1.95 -14.65 7.96
N SER A 16 -2.43 -13.42 8.18
CA SER A 16 -2.30 -12.74 9.48
C SER A 16 -2.91 -13.54 10.63
N GLY A 17 -4.02 -14.24 10.41
CA GLY A 17 -4.66 -15.09 11.42
C GLY A 17 -3.76 -16.20 11.93
N LEU A 18 -3.11 -16.93 11.01
CA LEU A 18 -2.15 -17.97 11.36
C LEU A 18 -0.92 -17.38 12.07
N ALA A 19 -0.39 -16.27 11.55
CA ALA A 19 0.76 -15.58 12.14
C ALA A 19 0.50 -15.14 13.59
N MET A 20 -0.69 -14.55 13.85
CA MET A 20 -1.12 -14.18 15.21
C MET A 20 -1.27 -15.41 16.11
N ALA A 21 -1.91 -16.49 15.65
CA ALA A 21 -2.07 -17.70 16.45
C ALA A 21 -0.73 -18.32 16.88
N GLN A 22 0.21 -18.42 15.93
CA GLN A 22 1.57 -18.92 16.19
C GLN A 22 2.34 -17.99 17.13
N TRP A 23 2.24 -16.67 16.95
CA TRP A 23 2.89 -15.68 17.83
C TRP A 23 2.35 -15.75 19.27
N LEU A 24 1.03 -15.76 19.43
CA LEU A 24 0.38 -15.80 20.74
C LEU A 24 0.71 -17.09 21.49
N ALA A 25 0.70 -18.23 20.79
CA ALA A 25 1.11 -19.52 21.35
C ALA A 25 2.60 -19.50 21.78
N ARG A 26 3.49 -18.94 20.94
CA ARG A 26 4.92 -18.77 21.28
C ARG A 26 5.10 -17.94 22.55
N CYS A 27 4.27 -16.92 22.75
CA CYS A 27 4.29 -16.05 23.92
C CYS A 27 3.50 -16.59 25.13
N GLY A 28 3.05 -17.86 25.10
CA GLY A 28 2.45 -18.55 26.25
C GLY A 28 0.93 -18.44 26.38
N ALA A 29 0.23 -17.84 25.41
CA ALA A 29 -1.24 -17.74 25.43
C ALA A 29 -1.90 -19.09 25.10
N ARG A 30 -3.06 -19.34 25.72
CA ARG A 30 -4.02 -20.36 25.25
C ARG A 30 -4.81 -19.79 24.08
N VAL A 31 -4.70 -20.40 22.91
CA VAL A 31 -5.25 -19.85 21.67
C VAL A 31 -6.54 -20.58 21.28
N ARG A 32 -7.60 -19.81 21.05
CA ARG A 32 -8.80 -20.22 20.31
C ARG A 32 -8.79 -19.48 18.97
N VAL A 33 -9.01 -20.19 17.87
CA VAL A 33 -9.16 -19.63 16.53
C VAL A 33 -10.59 -19.84 16.07
N ALA A 34 -11.27 -18.79 15.62
CA ALA A 34 -12.57 -18.90 14.97
C ALA A 34 -12.52 -18.39 13.53
N ASP A 35 -13.19 -19.08 12.62
CA ASP A 35 -13.35 -18.67 11.22
C ASP A 35 -14.79 -18.91 10.76
N THR A 36 -15.33 -18.02 9.91
CA THR A 36 -16.69 -18.20 9.35
C THR A 36 -16.81 -19.43 8.47
N ARG A 37 -15.68 -19.93 7.95
CA ARG A 37 -15.58 -21.18 7.19
C ARG A 37 -15.33 -22.34 8.14
N THR A 38 -15.96 -23.48 7.87
CA THR A 38 -15.73 -24.72 8.61
C THR A 38 -14.37 -25.35 8.30
N GLU A 39 -13.88 -25.18 7.07
CA GLU A 39 -12.58 -25.71 6.61
C GLU A 39 -11.78 -24.63 5.86
N PRO A 40 -11.22 -23.62 6.57
CA PRO A 40 -10.36 -22.63 5.94
C PRO A 40 -9.04 -23.27 5.48
N GLN A 41 -8.47 -22.76 4.38
CA GLN A 41 -7.29 -23.33 3.71
C GLN A 41 -6.08 -23.57 4.64
N ARG A 42 -5.91 -22.71 5.66
CA ARG A 42 -4.78 -22.76 6.61
C ARG A 42 -5.07 -23.57 7.88
N LEU A 43 -6.22 -24.26 7.99
CA LEU A 43 -6.56 -25.09 9.15
C LEU A 43 -5.54 -26.20 9.41
N PHE A 44 -5.06 -26.84 8.36
CA PHE A 44 -4.01 -27.86 8.47
C PHE A 44 -2.71 -27.29 9.05
N ALA A 45 -2.27 -26.13 8.55
CA ALA A 45 -1.09 -25.44 9.04
C ALA A 45 -1.24 -25.00 10.51
N LEU A 46 -2.43 -24.55 10.93
CA LEU A 46 -2.72 -24.24 12.33
C LEU A 46 -2.55 -25.48 13.22
N ARG A 47 -3.15 -26.61 12.83
CA ARG A 47 -3.07 -27.87 13.61
C ARG A 47 -1.64 -28.38 13.74
N GLN A 48 -0.78 -28.15 12.74
CA GLN A 48 0.63 -28.51 12.81
C GLN A 48 1.42 -27.55 13.72
N ALA A 49 1.22 -26.25 13.57
CA ALA A 49 2.04 -25.26 14.27
C ALA A 49 1.60 -24.98 15.71
N VAL A 50 0.30 -25.12 15.99
CA VAL A 50 -0.30 -24.85 17.30
C VAL A 50 -1.30 -25.99 17.62
N PRO A 51 -0.83 -27.21 17.91
CA PRO A 51 -1.70 -28.39 18.05
C PRO A 51 -2.70 -28.28 19.21
N ASN A 52 -2.41 -27.44 20.21
CA ASN A 52 -3.28 -27.19 21.36
C ASN A 52 -4.30 -26.06 21.11
N ALA A 53 -4.30 -25.43 19.92
CA ALA A 53 -5.29 -24.41 19.60
C ALA A 53 -6.67 -25.03 19.41
N GLU A 54 -7.67 -24.44 20.07
CA GLU A 54 -9.07 -24.77 19.79
C GLU A 54 -9.47 -24.11 18.47
N PHE A 55 -10.18 -24.83 17.59
CA PHE A 55 -10.72 -24.27 16.35
C PHE A 55 -12.25 -24.33 16.35
N VAL A 56 -12.89 -23.20 16.07
CA VAL A 56 -14.36 -23.07 15.96
C VAL A 56 -14.72 -22.56 14.56
N GLY A 57 -15.38 -23.41 13.77
CA GLY A 57 -15.90 -23.03 12.46
C GLY A 57 -17.36 -22.59 12.54
N GLY A 58 -17.72 -21.53 11.81
CA GLY A 58 -19.10 -21.03 11.70
C GLY A 58 -19.23 -19.54 12.00
N ALA A 59 -20.47 -19.03 11.99
CA ALA A 59 -20.74 -17.62 12.24
C ALA A 59 -20.18 -17.16 13.59
N PHE A 60 -19.63 -15.94 13.63
CA PHE A 60 -19.12 -15.36 14.87
C PHE A 60 -20.28 -14.94 15.76
N ALA A 61 -20.21 -15.36 17.03
CA ALA A 61 -21.20 -15.05 18.04
C ALA A 61 -20.52 -14.54 19.32
N ALA A 62 -21.23 -13.75 20.12
CA ALA A 62 -20.71 -13.18 21.38
C ALA A 62 -20.26 -14.23 22.41
N SER A 63 -20.73 -15.49 22.30
CA SER A 63 -20.26 -16.61 23.15
C SER A 63 -18.78 -16.95 22.93
N LEU A 64 -18.20 -16.62 21.77
CA LEU A 64 -16.77 -16.84 21.51
C LEU A 64 -15.86 -16.07 22.47
N LEU A 65 -16.37 -14.96 23.02
CA LEU A 65 -15.67 -14.08 23.96
C LEU A 65 -15.61 -14.65 25.40
N GLU A 66 -16.33 -15.74 25.69
CA GLU A 66 -16.35 -16.32 27.03
C GLU A 66 -14.96 -16.85 27.43
N GLY A 67 -14.46 -16.36 28.57
CA GLY A 67 -13.17 -16.76 29.12
C GLY A 67 -11.94 -16.20 28.38
N MET A 68 -12.13 -15.26 27.46
CA MET A 68 -11.05 -14.63 26.68
C MET A 68 -10.55 -13.35 27.36
N ASP A 69 -9.23 -13.17 27.40
CA ASP A 69 -8.61 -11.95 27.92
C ASP A 69 -8.52 -10.85 26.85
N PHE A 70 -8.39 -11.23 25.57
CA PHE A 70 -8.33 -10.31 24.43
C PHE A 70 -8.68 -11.03 23.12
N VAL A 71 -8.99 -10.23 22.09
CA VAL A 71 -9.29 -10.69 20.74
C VAL A 71 -8.22 -10.16 19.77
N ALA A 72 -7.75 -11.00 18.86
CA ALA A 72 -6.86 -10.67 17.77
C ALA A 72 -7.58 -10.88 16.43
N VAL A 73 -7.71 -9.83 15.62
CA VAL A 73 -8.62 -9.78 14.45
C VAL A 73 -7.83 -9.68 13.16
N SER A 74 -8.15 -10.55 12.21
CA SER A 74 -7.62 -10.44 10.84
C SER A 74 -8.19 -9.19 10.14
N PRO A 75 -7.37 -8.41 9.42
CA PRO A 75 -7.77 -7.11 8.88
C PRO A 75 -8.96 -7.14 7.90
N GLY A 76 -9.21 -8.27 7.23
CA GLY A 76 -10.31 -8.39 6.27
C GLY A 76 -11.71 -8.51 6.87
N LEU A 77 -11.86 -8.64 8.19
CA LEU A 77 -13.16 -8.80 8.84
C LEU A 77 -13.80 -7.43 9.10
N ALA A 78 -14.99 -7.18 8.55
CA ALA A 78 -15.63 -5.87 8.67
C ALA A 78 -16.32 -5.69 10.04
N PRO A 79 -16.13 -4.52 10.69
CA PRO A 79 -16.75 -4.19 11.98
C PRO A 79 -18.27 -4.39 11.99
N ASN A 80 -18.94 -3.99 10.91
CA ASN A 80 -20.40 -3.95 10.82
C ASN A 80 -21.03 -5.21 10.20
N ARG A 81 -20.23 -6.20 9.80
CA ARG A 81 -20.72 -7.42 9.15
C ARG A 81 -20.18 -8.66 9.85
N GLU A 82 -18.91 -8.99 9.64
CA GLU A 82 -18.32 -10.18 10.24
C GLU A 82 -18.17 -10.03 11.76
N LEU A 83 -17.84 -8.83 12.25
CA LEU A 83 -17.61 -8.56 13.67
C LEU A 83 -18.81 -7.95 14.40
N ALA A 84 -19.99 -7.90 13.76
CA ALA A 84 -21.16 -7.19 14.28
C ALA A 84 -21.59 -7.64 15.68
N GLU A 85 -21.42 -8.93 16.01
CA GLU A 85 -21.70 -9.47 17.35
C GLU A 85 -20.49 -9.44 18.29
N ILE A 86 -19.27 -9.45 17.74
CA ILE A 86 -18.03 -9.52 18.52
C ILE A 86 -17.66 -8.15 19.07
N ALA A 87 -17.64 -7.11 18.23
CA ALA A 87 -17.12 -5.81 18.64
C ALA A 87 -17.93 -5.18 19.79
N PRO A 88 -19.29 -5.19 19.77
CA PRO A 88 -20.08 -4.72 20.91
C PRO A 88 -19.86 -5.58 22.16
N GLY A 89 -19.86 -6.91 22.02
CA GLY A 89 -19.67 -7.83 23.15
C GLY A 89 -18.27 -7.69 23.80
N ALA A 90 -17.24 -7.43 23.00
CA ALA A 90 -15.89 -7.18 23.50
C ALA A 90 -15.83 -5.84 24.25
N HIS A 91 -16.47 -4.80 23.71
CA HIS A 91 -16.56 -3.49 24.36
C HIS A 91 -17.28 -3.57 25.72
N GLU A 92 -18.46 -4.20 25.77
CA GLU A 92 -19.24 -4.38 27.01
C GLU A 92 -18.46 -5.12 28.11
N ARG A 93 -17.60 -6.06 27.72
CA ARG A 93 -16.78 -6.87 28.63
C ARG A 93 -15.39 -6.27 28.90
N ASN A 94 -15.07 -5.11 28.33
CA ASN A 94 -13.72 -4.50 28.35
C ASN A 94 -12.61 -5.45 27.85
N ILE A 95 -12.92 -6.29 26.87
CA ILE A 95 -11.98 -7.19 26.21
C ILE A 95 -11.29 -6.40 25.09
N PRO A 96 -9.96 -6.20 25.12
CA PRO A 96 -9.25 -5.51 24.05
C PRO A 96 -9.37 -6.25 22.72
N VAL A 97 -9.51 -5.47 21.64
CA VAL A 97 -9.53 -5.98 20.27
C VAL A 97 -8.33 -5.41 19.53
N TRP A 98 -7.43 -6.28 19.12
CA TRP A 98 -6.14 -5.94 18.50
C TRP A 98 -6.00 -6.55 17.12
N GLY A 99 -5.17 -5.93 16.29
CA GLY A 99 -4.72 -6.53 15.03
C GLY A 99 -3.33 -7.13 15.16
N GLU A 100 -2.89 -7.73 14.07
CA GLU A 100 -1.52 -8.27 13.93
C GLU A 100 -0.44 -7.21 14.21
N ILE A 101 -0.62 -6.00 13.68
CA ILE A 101 0.34 -4.90 13.81
C ILE A 101 0.40 -4.35 15.23
N GLU A 102 -0.72 -4.41 15.96
CA GLU A 102 -0.74 -4.08 17.39
C GLU A 102 0.09 -5.08 18.20
N LEU A 103 -0.07 -6.38 17.94
CA LEU A 103 0.75 -7.43 18.56
C LEU A 103 2.24 -7.27 18.20
N PHE A 104 2.56 -6.86 16.97
CA PHE A 104 3.92 -6.57 16.54
C PHE A 104 4.50 -5.34 17.28
N ALA A 105 3.74 -4.24 17.40
CA ALA A 105 4.16 -3.04 18.12
C ALA A 105 4.42 -3.34 19.60
N GLN A 106 3.50 -4.10 20.22
CA GLN A 106 3.63 -4.64 21.56
C GLN A 106 4.91 -5.48 21.72
N ALA A 107 5.21 -6.36 20.77
CA ALA A 107 6.43 -7.15 20.77
C ALA A 107 7.71 -6.29 20.73
N LEU A 108 7.75 -5.27 19.86
CA LEU A 108 8.89 -4.33 19.80
C LEU A 108 9.07 -3.57 21.11
N ALA A 109 7.97 -3.09 21.71
CA ALA A 109 8.03 -2.40 23.01
C ALA A 109 8.60 -3.31 24.10
N HIS A 110 8.22 -4.59 24.11
CA HIS A 110 8.79 -5.54 25.05
C HIS A 110 10.28 -5.83 24.79
N LEU A 111 10.68 -6.04 23.54
CA LEU A 111 12.10 -6.25 23.18
C LEU A 111 12.97 -5.05 23.59
N ARG A 112 12.42 -3.83 23.51
CA ARG A 112 13.09 -2.63 24.03
C ARG A 112 13.31 -2.70 25.53
N THR A 113 12.30 -3.10 26.30
CA THR A 113 12.41 -3.21 27.76
C THR A 113 13.35 -4.32 28.20
N GLU A 114 13.28 -5.51 27.59
CA GLU A 114 14.09 -6.67 28.02
C GLU A 114 15.53 -6.64 27.48
N GLN A 115 15.72 -6.16 26.24
CA GLN A 115 17.00 -6.30 25.52
C GLN A 115 17.60 -4.96 25.10
N GLY A 116 16.94 -3.84 25.40
CA GLY A 116 17.38 -2.53 24.91
C GLY A 116 17.24 -2.35 23.39
N TYR A 117 16.52 -3.25 22.72
CA TYR A 117 16.36 -3.23 21.26
C TYR A 117 15.53 -2.03 20.82
N ALA A 118 16.14 -1.11 20.08
CA ALA A 118 15.52 0.13 19.61
C ALA A 118 15.78 0.34 18.11
N PRO A 119 15.15 -0.45 17.22
CA PRO A 119 15.31 -0.29 15.79
C PRO A 119 14.64 1.00 15.29
N LYS A 120 15.02 1.44 14.10
CA LYS A 120 14.23 2.42 13.36
C LYS A 120 12.94 1.79 12.85
N VAL A 121 11.81 2.42 13.11
CA VAL A 121 10.51 1.97 12.59
C VAL A 121 9.96 3.02 11.61
N ILE A 122 9.82 2.63 10.35
CA ILE A 122 9.27 3.47 9.28
C ILE A 122 7.95 2.87 8.82
N ALA A 123 6.86 3.63 8.91
CA ALA A 123 5.51 3.14 8.60
C ALA A 123 4.88 3.89 7.41
N ILE A 124 4.34 3.15 6.44
CA ILE A 124 3.84 3.70 5.17
C ILE A 124 2.41 3.23 4.95
N THR A 125 1.49 4.18 4.80
CA THR A 125 0.13 3.90 4.32
C THR A 125 -0.27 4.90 3.22
N GLY A 126 -1.46 4.71 2.69
CA GLY A 126 -2.00 5.49 1.58
C GLY A 126 -2.99 4.66 0.78
N THR A 127 -3.65 5.29 -0.18
CA THR A 127 -4.49 4.55 -1.13
C THR A 127 -3.61 3.90 -2.19
N ASN A 128 -2.74 4.70 -2.80
CA ASN A 128 -1.83 4.30 -3.87
C ASN A 128 -0.34 4.53 -3.50
N GLY A 129 0.57 3.82 -4.18
CA GLY A 129 2.02 3.99 -4.03
C GLY A 129 2.67 3.26 -2.84
N LYS A 130 1.88 2.72 -1.90
CA LYS A 130 2.36 2.03 -0.68
C LYS A 130 3.51 1.05 -0.92
N THR A 131 3.29 0.06 -1.79
CA THR A 131 4.27 -1.00 -2.05
C THR A 131 5.55 -0.46 -2.66
N THR A 132 5.42 0.45 -3.63
CA THR A 132 6.58 1.10 -4.26
C THR A 132 7.40 1.87 -3.23
N VAL A 133 6.76 2.68 -2.39
CA VAL A 133 7.47 3.47 -1.37
C VAL A 133 8.07 2.56 -0.30
N THR A 134 7.35 1.50 0.12
CA THR A 134 7.84 0.55 1.13
C THR A 134 9.07 -0.21 0.65
N SER A 135 9.00 -0.80 -0.55
CA SER A 135 10.12 -1.53 -1.14
C SER A 135 11.32 -0.61 -1.41
N LEU A 136 11.06 0.60 -1.93
CA LEU A 136 12.09 1.61 -2.15
C LEU A 136 12.75 2.03 -0.83
N THR A 137 11.98 2.43 0.18
CA THR A 137 12.51 2.79 1.51
C THR A 137 13.32 1.65 2.11
N GLY A 138 12.87 0.39 2.00
CA GLY A 138 13.64 -0.78 2.43
C GLY A 138 14.99 -0.90 1.73
N LEU A 139 15.04 -0.69 0.40
CA LEU A 139 16.29 -0.65 -0.36
C LEU A 139 17.19 0.49 0.11
N LEU A 140 16.63 1.68 0.30
CA LEU A 140 17.35 2.88 0.72
C LEU A 140 17.97 2.74 2.12
N CYS A 141 17.25 2.14 3.07
CA CYS A 141 17.78 1.81 4.39
C CYS A 141 18.97 0.82 4.29
N ARG A 142 18.85 -0.24 3.48
CA ARG A 142 19.96 -1.20 3.24
C ARG A 142 21.17 -0.55 2.59
N ARG A 143 20.95 0.30 1.59
CA ARG A 143 22.02 1.08 0.93
C ARG A 143 22.69 2.08 1.86
N SER A 144 22.01 2.48 2.92
CA SER A 144 22.55 3.33 3.99
C SER A 144 23.25 2.52 5.09
N GLY A 145 23.43 1.21 4.92
CA GLY A 145 24.17 0.34 5.83
C GLY A 145 23.35 -0.28 6.96
N LEU A 146 22.02 -0.10 6.98
CA LEU A 146 21.16 -0.70 8.01
C LEU A 146 20.72 -2.11 7.62
N SER A 147 20.85 -3.07 8.54
CA SER A 147 20.10 -4.32 8.41
C SER A 147 18.60 -4.00 8.49
N THR A 148 17.85 -4.35 7.46
CA THR A 148 16.46 -3.87 7.29
C THR A 148 15.54 -5.00 6.87
N ARG A 149 14.39 -5.13 7.55
CA ARG A 149 13.28 -5.99 7.14
C ARG A 149 12.10 -5.15 6.66
N VAL A 150 11.45 -5.61 5.60
CA VAL A 150 10.21 -5.05 5.06
C VAL A 150 9.09 -6.03 5.41
N ALA A 151 7.97 -5.53 5.94
CA ALA A 151 6.85 -6.39 6.34
C ALA A 151 5.52 -5.63 6.39
N GLY A 152 4.44 -6.31 6.79
CA GLY A 152 3.12 -5.71 7.06
C GLY A 152 2.06 -6.22 6.09
N ASN A 153 1.43 -5.32 5.35
CA ASN A 153 0.42 -5.62 4.34
C ASN A 153 1.01 -6.30 3.08
N ILE A 154 2.32 -6.22 2.90
CA ILE A 154 3.05 -6.99 1.88
C ILE A 154 3.48 -8.29 2.54
N SER A 155 3.05 -9.44 1.99
CA SER A 155 3.51 -10.74 2.48
C SER A 155 5.03 -10.84 2.44
N PRO A 156 5.67 -11.44 3.46
CA PRO A 156 5.04 -12.11 4.62
C PRO A 156 4.50 -11.16 5.71
N ALA A 157 3.58 -11.67 6.53
CA ALA A 157 3.03 -10.98 7.70
C ALA A 157 4.14 -10.49 8.66
N ALA A 158 3.94 -9.34 9.31
CA ALA A 158 4.91 -8.73 10.22
C ALA A 158 5.31 -9.64 11.40
N LEU A 159 4.35 -10.38 11.97
CA LEU A 159 4.64 -11.33 13.04
C LEU A 159 5.42 -12.57 12.58
N ASP A 160 5.24 -13.00 11.33
CA ASP A 160 6.04 -14.09 10.77
C ASP A 160 7.49 -13.64 10.60
N VAL A 161 7.72 -12.46 9.99
CA VAL A 161 9.07 -11.89 9.86
C VAL A 161 9.72 -11.69 11.23
N LEU A 162 8.97 -11.20 12.23
CA LEU A 162 9.49 -11.03 13.58
C LEU A 162 9.93 -12.36 14.19
N ARG A 163 9.14 -13.42 14.05
CA ARG A 163 9.51 -14.76 14.51
C ARG A 163 10.76 -15.27 13.82
N GLU A 164 10.83 -15.16 12.50
CA GLU A 164 11.99 -15.59 11.72
C GLU A 164 13.28 -14.93 12.20
N VAL A 165 13.27 -13.60 12.38
CA VAL A 165 14.48 -12.90 12.85
C VAL A 165 14.81 -13.20 14.31
N LEU A 166 13.81 -13.51 15.15
CA LEU A 166 14.06 -13.93 16.53
C LEU A 166 14.67 -15.34 16.57
N ASP A 167 14.17 -16.27 15.76
CA ASP A 167 14.66 -17.64 15.68
C ASP A 167 16.08 -17.69 15.08
N ALA A 168 16.37 -16.82 14.12
CA ALA A 168 17.70 -16.66 13.55
C ALA A 168 18.66 -15.82 14.42
N ASN A 169 18.15 -15.15 15.46
CA ASN A 169 18.89 -14.15 16.26
C ASN A 169 19.49 -13.02 15.39
N GLU A 170 18.71 -12.55 14.40
CA GLU A 170 19.08 -11.54 13.39
C GLU A 170 18.14 -10.32 13.45
N LEU A 171 17.91 -9.77 14.64
CA LEU A 171 17.06 -8.58 14.80
C LEU A 171 17.59 -7.40 13.94
N PRO A 172 16.76 -6.82 13.06
CA PRO A 172 17.22 -5.79 12.13
C PRO A 172 17.39 -4.44 12.83
N GLN A 173 18.21 -3.56 12.27
CA GLN A 173 18.33 -2.17 12.71
C GLN A 173 17.17 -1.28 12.23
N ALA A 174 16.44 -1.70 11.20
CA ALA A 174 15.27 -1.01 10.67
C ALA A 174 14.12 -1.93 10.27
N TRP A 175 12.90 -1.50 10.59
CA TRP A 175 11.64 -2.06 10.12
C TRP A 175 10.98 -1.07 9.18
N VAL A 176 10.63 -1.51 7.97
CA VAL A 176 9.85 -0.73 7.02
C VAL A 176 8.52 -1.44 6.82
N LEU A 177 7.43 -0.81 7.29
CA LEU A 177 6.12 -1.41 7.40
C LEU A 177 5.16 -0.81 6.37
N GLU A 178 4.64 -1.64 5.46
CA GLU A 178 3.46 -1.26 4.67
C GLU A 178 2.21 -1.54 5.52
N LEU A 179 1.34 -0.55 5.74
CA LEU A 179 0.14 -0.71 6.56
C LEU A 179 -1.12 -0.36 5.78
N SER A 180 -2.13 -1.23 5.81
CA SER A 180 -3.47 -0.93 5.30
C SER A 180 -4.29 -0.13 6.31
N SER A 181 -5.38 0.50 5.87
CA SER A 181 -6.34 1.14 6.79
C SER A 181 -6.97 0.13 7.75
N PHE A 182 -7.22 -1.09 7.28
CA PHE A 182 -7.77 -2.17 8.09
C PHE A 182 -6.84 -2.59 9.24
N GLN A 183 -5.55 -2.76 8.97
CA GLN A 183 -4.57 -3.05 10.02
C GLN A 183 -4.47 -1.89 11.02
N LEU A 184 -4.47 -0.65 10.53
CA LEU A 184 -4.41 0.54 11.38
C LEU A 184 -5.67 0.73 12.22
N HIS A 185 -6.82 0.23 11.78
CA HIS A 185 -8.07 0.31 12.54
C HIS A 185 -7.92 -0.28 13.94
N THR A 186 -7.22 -1.41 14.04
CA THR A 186 -6.99 -2.17 15.28
C THR A 186 -5.57 -2.01 15.82
N THR A 187 -4.88 -0.91 15.49
CA THR A 187 -3.53 -0.58 15.95
C THR A 187 -3.55 0.68 16.80
N PHE A 188 -2.92 0.63 17.97
CA PHE A 188 -3.00 1.66 19.00
C PHE A 188 -1.63 2.02 19.61
N SER A 189 -0.68 1.09 19.66
CA SER A 189 0.60 1.27 20.35
C SER A 189 1.81 1.44 19.44
N LEU A 190 1.64 1.39 18.11
CA LEU A 190 2.73 1.60 17.17
C LEU A 190 3.33 3.00 17.30
N GLN A 191 4.65 3.07 17.52
CA GLN A 191 5.42 4.31 17.57
C GLN A 191 6.49 4.27 16.48
N ALA A 192 6.15 4.74 15.28
CA ALA A 192 7.13 4.87 14.20
C ALA A 192 8.05 6.08 14.44
N ASP A 193 9.33 5.96 14.12
CA ASP A 193 10.26 7.11 14.06
C ASP A 193 9.80 8.09 12.97
N ALA A 194 9.41 7.56 11.81
CA ALA A 194 8.85 8.32 10.69
C ALA A 194 7.68 7.57 10.06
N ALA A 195 6.62 8.30 9.70
CA ALA A 195 5.49 7.70 8.98
C ALA A 195 4.92 8.60 7.91
N THR A 196 4.19 8.02 6.96
CA THR A 196 3.47 8.76 5.92
C THR A 196 2.10 8.18 5.63
N VAL A 197 1.16 9.08 5.33
CA VAL A 197 -0.02 8.78 4.52
C VAL A 197 0.25 9.36 3.13
N LEU A 198 0.45 8.52 2.12
CA LEU A 198 0.91 8.96 0.81
C LEU A 198 -0.14 9.79 0.05
N ASN A 199 -1.40 9.37 0.11
CA ASN A 199 -2.55 9.96 -0.56
C ASN A 199 -3.85 9.29 -0.09
N LEU A 200 -4.96 10.00 -0.25
CA LEU A 200 -6.32 9.57 0.06
C LEU A 200 -7.23 9.79 -1.15
N THR A 201 -7.66 8.68 -1.75
CA THR A 201 -8.71 8.64 -2.77
C THR A 201 -9.76 7.61 -2.34
N GLN A 202 -10.93 7.59 -3.00
CA GLN A 202 -11.98 6.62 -2.67
C GLN A 202 -11.46 5.18 -2.83
N ASP A 203 -11.58 4.40 -1.76
CA ASP A 203 -11.34 2.96 -1.72
C ASP A 203 -12.01 2.42 -0.45
N HIS A 204 -12.40 1.14 -0.47
CA HIS A 204 -12.92 0.42 0.70
C HIS A 204 -14.08 1.10 1.47
N LEU A 205 -14.93 1.87 0.79
CA LEU A 205 -16.06 2.57 1.43
C LEU A 205 -17.13 1.61 1.95
N ASP A 206 -17.23 0.42 1.37
CA ASP A 206 -18.03 -0.70 1.84
C ASP A 206 -17.67 -1.14 3.28
N TRP A 207 -16.40 -0.99 3.65
CA TRP A 207 -15.89 -1.37 4.97
C TRP A 207 -15.86 -0.17 5.94
N HIS A 208 -15.39 0.99 5.47
CA HIS A 208 -15.20 2.19 6.30
C HIS A 208 -16.46 3.03 6.47
N GLY A 209 -17.44 2.90 5.56
CA GLY A 209 -18.68 3.67 5.54
C GLY A 209 -18.52 5.10 5.01
N SER A 210 -17.39 5.77 5.23
CA SER A 210 -17.11 7.12 4.71
C SER A 210 -15.62 7.38 4.46
N MET A 211 -15.33 8.40 3.64
CA MET A 211 -13.95 8.88 3.43
C MET A 211 -13.31 9.43 4.70
N ASP A 212 -14.09 10.06 5.58
CA ASP A 212 -13.59 10.60 6.84
C ASP A 212 -13.15 9.48 7.80
N ALA A 213 -13.94 8.40 7.89
CA ALA A 213 -13.58 7.23 8.67
C ALA A 213 -12.32 6.54 8.10
N TYR A 214 -12.26 6.37 6.78
CA TYR A 214 -11.09 5.82 6.09
C TYR A 214 -9.82 6.65 6.33
N ALA A 215 -9.93 7.98 6.27
CA ALA A 215 -8.83 8.89 6.55
C ALA A 215 -8.41 8.85 8.03
N ALA A 216 -9.38 8.78 8.96
CA ALA A 216 -9.11 8.68 10.39
C ALA A 216 -8.38 7.38 10.75
N ASP A 217 -8.78 6.24 10.15
CA ASP A 217 -8.07 4.97 10.34
C ASP A 217 -6.64 5.04 9.81
N LYS A 218 -6.40 5.65 8.64
CA LYS A 218 -5.02 5.85 8.15
C LYS A 218 -4.19 6.79 9.03
N ALA A 219 -4.81 7.83 9.60
CA ALA A 219 -4.14 8.77 10.49
C ALA A 219 -3.60 8.12 11.77
N ARG A 220 -4.13 6.95 12.18
CA ARG A 220 -3.59 6.17 13.31
C ARG A 220 -2.15 5.71 13.12
N ILE A 221 -1.61 5.78 11.91
CA ILE A 221 -0.19 5.50 11.65
C ILE A 221 0.74 6.47 12.39
N PHE A 222 0.26 7.67 12.75
CA PHE A 222 1.03 8.69 13.45
C PHE A 222 0.90 8.50 14.97
N GLY A 223 1.94 7.93 15.58
CA GLY A 223 2.12 7.96 17.02
C GLY A 223 2.36 9.38 17.53
N THR A 224 2.38 9.55 18.85
CA THR A 224 2.54 10.86 19.51
C THR A 224 3.90 11.49 19.23
N ALA A 225 4.95 10.68 19.10
CA ALA A 225 6.32 11.12 18.81
C ALA A 225 6.74 10.91 17.34
N THR A 226 5.83 10.48 16.48
CA THR A 226 6.16 10.12 15.09
C THR A 226 6.44 11.37 14.25
N THR A 227 7.60 11.38 13.58
CA THR A 227 7.90 12.39 12.55
C THR A 227 6.98 12.16 11.36
N ARG A 228 6.21 13.18 10.98
CA ARG A 228 5.19 13.05 9.93
C ARG A 228 5.77 13.45 8.58
N VAL A 229 5.61 12.59 7.58
CA VAL A 229 5.95 12.87 6.18
C VAL A 229 4.66 13.02 5.38
N LEU A 230 4.32 14.25 4.97
CA LEU A 230 3.00 14.58 4.40
C LEU A 230 3.09 14.95 2.91
N ASN A 231 2.08 14.56 2.14
CA ASN A 231 1.96 14.89 0.73
C ASN A 231 1.29 16.27 0.53
N ARG A 232 2.02 17.24 -0.02
CA ARG A 232 1.52 18.60 -0.30
C ARG A 232 0.44 18.63 -1.37
N ASP A 233 0.39 17.63 -2.24
CA ASP A 233 -0.59 17.53 -3.31
C ASP A 233 -1.94 16.99 -2.81
N ASP A 234 -2.03 16.55 -1.55
CA ASP A 234 -3.24 16.01 -0.94
C ASP A 234 -3.65 16.83 0.29
N ALA A 235 -4.73 17.59 0.14
CA ALA A 235 -5.23 18.48 1.19
C ALA A 235 -5.72 17.73 2.44
N ILE A 236 -6.18 16.48 2.32
CA ILE A 236 -6.62 15.69 3.48
C ILE A 236 -5.39 15.24 4.27
N VAL A 237 -4.35 14.78 3.58
CA VAL A 237 -3.07 14.40 4.19
C VAL A 237 -2.41 15.59 4.87
N MET A 238 -2.39 16.77 4.25
CA MET A 238 -1.80 17.98 4.86
C MET A 238 -2.51 18.42 6.15
N ARG A 239 -3.80 18.09 6.33
CA ARG A 239 -4.51 18.32 7.60
C ARG A 239 -4.08 17.39 8.72
N MET A 240 -3.33 16.32 8.43
CA MET A 240 -2.76 15.41 9.41
C MET A 240 -1.44 15.92 10.01
N THR A 241 -1.18 17.22 9.99
CA THR A 241 -0.03 17.83 10.68
C THR A 241 -0.18 17.79 12.20
N ALA A 242 0.93 17.92 12.93
CA ALA A 242 0.94 18.11 14.38
C ALA A 242 1.96 19.18 14.78
N VAL A 243 1.59 20.01 15.75
CA VAL A 243 2.39 21.18 16.18
C VAL A 243 3.68 20.76 16.89
N GLU A 244 3.69 19.62 17.57
CA GLU A 244 4.77 19.22 18.49
C GLU A 244 5.83 18.31 17.85
N THR A 245 5.61 17.82 16.63
CA THR A 245 6.52 16.87 15.96
C THR A 245 7.11 17.49 14.70
N PRO A 246 8.41 17.24 14.39
CA PRO A 246 8.98 17.62 13.11
C PRO A 246 8.12 17.10 11.96
N THR A 247 7.90 17.94 10.95
CA THR A 247 7.15 17.58 9.76
C THR A 247 8.06 17.72 8.55
N TYR A 248 8.08 16.67 7.75
CA TYR A 248 8.65 16.66 6.41
C TYR A 248 7.50 16.66 5.42
N THR A 249 7.72 17.24 4.25
CA THR A 249 6.71 17.20 3.19
C THR A 249 7.29 16.75 1.86
N PHE A 250 6.48 16.12 1.03
CA PHE A 250 6.81 15.80 -0.36
C PHE A 250 5.69 16.25 -1.29
N GLY A 251 5.95 16.40 -2.57
CA GLY A 251 4.93 16.76 -3.55
C GLY A 251 5.52 16.94 -4.95
N THR A 252 4.67 17.16 -5.93
CA THR A 252 5.07 17.36 -7.33
C THR A 252 5.40 18.82 -7.66
N GLY A 253 4.97 19.76 -6.81
CA GLY A 253 5.40 21.16 -6.87
C GLY A 253 6.78 21.41 -6.27
N GLU A 254 7.33 22.61 -6.54
CA GLU A 254 8.62 23.04 -6.00
C GLU A 254 8.61 23.03 -4.45
N PRO A 255 9.70 22.58 -3.81
CA PRO A 255 9.84 22.65 -2.37
C PRO A 255 10.19 24.08 -1.94
N THR A 256 9.39 24.68 -1.06
CA THR A 256 9.57 26.08 -0.61
C THR A 256 9.76 26.23 0.90
N GLU A 257 9.50 25.17 1.68
CA GLU A 257 9.55 25.17 3.14
C GLU A 257 10.72 24.32 3.65
N PRO A 258 11.26 24.52 4.86
CA PRO A 258 12.26 23.62 5.43
C PRO A 258 11.78 22.16 5.43
N ASN A 259 12.71 21.21 5.24
CA ASN A 259 12.41 19.77 5.23
C ASN A 259 11.39 19.34 4.15
N SER A 260 11.28 20.11 3.06
CA SER A 260 10.38 19.82 1.97
C SER A 260 11.11 19.24 0.76
N PHE A 261 10.49 18.23 0.13
CA PHE A 261 10.98 17.51 -1.03
C PHE A 261 10.04 17.76 -2.20
N GLY A 262 10.54 18.05 -3.39
CA GLY A 262 9.68 18.43 -4.51
C GLY A 262 10.35 18.26 -5.86
N LEU A 263 9.67 18.72 -6.91
CA LEU A 263 10.20 18.72 -8.26
C LEU A 263 10.46 20.15 -8.71
N VAL A 264 11.58 20.37 -9.40
CA VAL A 264 11.97 21.68 -9.95
C VAL A 264 12.29 21.49 -11.42
N SER A 265 11.66 22.30 -12.28
CA SER A 265 11.97 22.33 -13.70
C SER A 265 13.04 23.39 -13.96
N GLU A 266 14.20 22.96 -14.44
CA GLU A 266 15.27 23.88 -14.81
C GLU A 266 15.84 23.53 -16.18
N ARG A 267 15.82 24.49 -17.10
CA ARG A 267 16.37 24.35 -18.46
C ARG A 267 15.84 23.10 -19.19
N GLY A 268 14.57 22.75 -18.95
CA GLY A 268 13.90 21.60 -19.57
C GLY A 268 14.17 20.26 -18.88
N VAL A 269 14.97 20.22 -17.81
CA VAL A 269 15.20 19.02 -17.00
C VAL A 269 14.36 19.11 -15.73
N LEU A 270 13.62 18.05 -15.43
CA LEU A 270 12.87 17.92 -14.18
C LEU A 270 13.77 17.28 -13.12
N TRP A 271 14.00 17.98 -12.01
CA TRP A 271 14.88 17.55 -10.93
C TRP A 271 14.08 17.12 -9.71
N LEU A 272 14.51 16.04 -9.06
CA LEU A 272 14.21 15.81 -7.64
C LEU A 272 15.01 16.81 -6.80
N ALA A 273 14.34 17.53 -5.90
CA ALA A 273 14.96 18.55 -5.08
C ALA A 273 14.48 18.49 -3.63
N ASN A 274 15.24 19.11 -2.73
CA ASN A 274 14.78 19.41 -1.38
C ASN A 274 15.19 20.82 -0.94
N THR A 275 14.52 21.32 0.08
CA THR A 275 14.89 22.55 0.78
C THR A 275 15.27 22.26 2.23
N VAL A 276 16.35 22.90 2.66
CA VAL A 276 16.86 22.86 4.04
C VAL A 276 16.90 24.28 4.60
N ALA A 277 16.67 24.44 5.90
CA ALA A 277 16.82 25.75 6.54
C ALA A 277 18.28 26.21 6.45
N LEU A 278 18.49 27.52 6.24
CA LEU A 278 19.83 28.13 6.18
C LEU A 278 20.51 28.18 7.56
N ASP A 279 19.72 28.34 8.62
CA ASP A 279 20.20 28.37 10.01
C ASP A 279 19.52 27.26 10.84
N ASP A 280 20.33 26.51 11.60
CA ASP A 280 19.86 25.54 12.61
C ASP A 280 19.41 26.22 13.93
N GLU A 281 19.26 27.56 13.95
CA GLU A 281 18.84 28.26 15.17
C GLU A 281 17.40 27.89 15.55
N PRO A 282 17.15 27.47 16.80
CA PRO A 282 15.80 27.16 17.26
C PRO A 282 14.91 28.39 17.14
N PRO A 283 13.63 28.23 16.73
CA PRO A 283 12.74 29.35 16.52
C PRO A 283 12.63 30.19 17.79
N LYS A 284 12.89 31.50 17.67
CA LYS A 284 12.75 32.45 18.79
C LYS A 284 11.30 32.39 19.28
N LYS A 285 11.10 32.31 20.61
CA LYS A 285 9.76 32.35 21.22
C LYS A 285 9.06 33.65 20.82
N LEU A 286 8.05 33.54 19.96
CA LEU A 286 7.23 34.67 19.51
C LEU A 286 6.29 35.12 20.63
N LYS A 287 6.07 36.43 20.74
CA LYS A 287 5.04 36.97 21.64
C LYS A 287 3.66 36.66 21.06
N LYS A 288 2.64 36.63 21.92
CA LYS A 288 1.24 36.40 21.52
C LYS A 288 0.82 37.46 20.48
N GLY A 289 0.54 37.04 19.24
CA GLY A 289 0.14 37.90 18.13
C GLY A 289 1.25 38.25 17.13
N GLU A 290 2.48 37.75 17.34
CA GLU A 290 3.61 37.98 16.45
C GLU A 290 3.71 36.85 15.40
N VAL A 291 3.80 37.21 14.12
CA VAL A 291 3.99 36.24 13.03
C VAL A 291 5.49 35.97 12.90
N ALA A 292 5.88 34.69 12.87
CA ALA A 292 7.26 34.29 12.65
C ALA A 292 7.75 34.86 11.30
N PRO A 293 8.97 35.44 11.22
CA PRO A 293 9.56 35.71 9.92
C PRO A 293 9.71 34.38 9.14
N PRO A 294 9.62 34.40 7.81
CA PRO A 294 9.82 33.20 6.99
C PRO A 294 11.22 32.64 7.26
N VAL A 295 11.32 31.31 7.42
CA VAL A 295 12.63 30.65 7.54
C VAL A 295 13.29 30.67 6.16
N GLU A 296 14.47 31.26 6.05
CA GLU A 296 15.21 31.21 4.79
C GLU A 296 15.67 29.78 4.50
N VAL A 297 15.52 29.35 3.24
CA VAL A 297 15.82 27.99 2.80
C VAL A 297 16.83 27.97 1.66
N THR A 298 17.66 26.93 1.64
CA THR A 298 18.49 26.58 0.49
C THR A 298 17.85 25.45 -0.30
N LEU A 299 17.65 25.67 -1.61
CA LEU A 299 17.19 24.65 -2.54
C LEU A 299 18.37 23.81 -3.04
N ASN A 300 18.34 22.51 -2.78
CA ASN A 300 19.30 21.56 -3.30
C ASN A 300 18.68 20.71 -4.41
N ARG A 301 19.33 20.72 -5.59
CA ARG A 301 19.04 19.78 -6.67
C ARG A 301 19.72 18.46 -6.38
N LEU A 302 18.93 17.40 -6.23
CA LEU A 302 19.43 16.10 -5.79
C LEU A 302 19.85 15.23 -6.98
N MET A 303 18.91 15.00 -7.91
CA MET A 303 19.17 14.28 -9.15
C MET A 303 18.09 14.54 -10.20
N PRO A 304 18.39 14.36 -11.49
CA PRO A 304 17.37 14.37 -12.54
C PRO A 304 16.31 13.28 -12.32
N ALA A 305 15.04 13.58 -12.59
CA ALA A 305 13.95 12.61 -12.47
C ALA A 305 14.05 11.49 -13.53
N ASP A 306 14.65 11.77 -14.70
CA ASP A 306 14.89 10.79 -15.76
C ASP A 306 16.00 9.78 -15.44
N ALA A 307 16.81 10.05 -14.41
CA ALA A 307 17.80 9.13 -13.85
C ALA A 307 17.16 8.05 -12.95
N LEU A 308 15.86 8.17 -12.63
CA LEU A 308 15.08 7.06 -12.07
C LEU A 308 14.78 6.04 -13.16
N LYS A 309 14.88 4.74 -12.83
CA LYS A 309 14.40 3.68 -13.73
C LYS A 309 12.87 3.62 -13.75
N ILE A 310 12.23 3.87 -12.62
CA ILE A 310 10.77 4.02 -12.53
C ILE A 310 10.34 5.33 -13.20
N ARG A 311 9.35 5.26 -14.09
CA ARG A 311 8.90 6.40 -14.91
C ARG A 311 7.61 7.03 -14.38
N GLY A 312 7.38 8.29 -14.73
CA GLY A 312 6.14 9.01 -14.45
C GLY A 312 6.15 9.86 -13.17
N LEU A 313 5.30 10.88 -13.16
CA LEU A 313 5.24 11.88 -12.08
C LEU A 313 4.89 11.27 -10.71
N HIS A 314 3.98 10.30 -10.69
CA HIS A 314 3.60 9.59 -9.47
C HIS A 314 4.77 8.81 -8.87
N ASN A 315 5.65 8.23 -9.71
CA ASN A 315 6.85 7.53 -9.25
C ASN A 315 7.94 8.49 -8.77
N ALA A 316 8.07 9.67 -9.39
CA ALA A 316 8.91 10.73 -8.85
C ALA A 316 8.41 11.18 -7.46
N SER A 317 7.10 11.34 -7.28
CA SER A 317 6.49 11.65 -5.97
C SER A 317 6.73 10.52 -4.94
N ASN A 318 6.56 9.25 -5.33
CA ASN A 318 6.90 8.10 -4.47
C ASN A 318 8.38 8.11 -4.05
N ALA A 319 9.29 8.45 -4.98
CA ALA A 319 10.72 8.56 -4.69
C ALA A 319 11.02 9.69 -3.70
N LEU A 320 10.36 10.85 -3.84
CA LEU A 320 10.46 11.96 -2.89
C LEU A 320 9.91 11.57 -1.51
N ALA A 321 8.81 10.83 -1.43
CA ALA A 321 8.28 10.31 -0.18
C ALA A 321 9.27 9.37 0.52
N ALA A 322 9.85 8.42 -0.23
CA ALA A 322 10.86 7.50 0.30
C ALA A 322 12.11 8.22 0.81
N LEU A 323 12.59 9.23 0.07
CA LEU A 323 13.69 10.10 0.51
C LEU A 323 13.33 10.85 1.80
N ALA A 324 12.15 11.46 1.86
CA ALA A 324 11.70 12.21 3.03
C ALA A 324 11.59 11.31 4.28
N LEU A 325 11.06 10.08 4.15
CA LEU A 325 11.03 9.09 5.24
C LEU A 325 12.42 8.72 5.74
N CYS A 326 13.35 8.43 4.83
CA CYS A 326 14.73 8.09 5.21
C CYS A 326 15.44 9.28 5.87
N ARG A 327 15.20 10.50 5.39
CA ARG A 327 15.76 11.73 5.95
C ARG A 327 15.17 12.08 7.31
N ALA A 328 13.88 11.85 7.51
CA ALA A 328 13.23 11.95 8.81
C ALA A 328 13.85 11.00 9.85
N CYS A 329 14.35 9.84 9.44
CA CYS A 329 15.11 8.92 10.29
C CYS A 329 16.62 9.22 10.39
N GLY A 330 17.10 10.31 9.79
CA GLY A 330 18.50 10.75 9.86
C GLY A 330 19.45 10.08 8.86
N LEU A 331 18.95 9.32 7.88
CA LEU A 331 19.83 8.62 6.92
C LEU A 331 20.48 9.60 5.92
N PRO A 332 21.78 9.48 5.59
CA PRO A 332 22.49 10.47 4.78
C PRO A 332 22.07 10.47 3.30
N LEU A 333 21.97 11.64 2.65
CA LEU A 333 21.46 11.76 1.27
C LEU A 333 22.28 10.96 0.24
N ALA A 334 23.60 10.92 0.33
CA ALA A 334 24.45 10.31 -0.68
C ALA A 334 24.12 8.82 -0.99
N PRO A 335 24.08 7.90 -0.01
CA PRO A 335 23.67 6.52 -0.28
C PRO A 335 22.20 6.40 -0.69
N LEU A 336 21.33 7.30 -0.22
CA LEU A 336 19.92 7.31 -0.62
C LEU A 336 19.77 7.59 -2.12
N LEU A 337 20.46 8.62 -2.65
CA LEU A 337 20.42 8.96 -4.07
C LEU A 337 21.05 7.87 -4.95
N HIS A 338 22.06 7.17 -4.44
CA HIS A 338 22.62 6.01 -5.13
C HIS A 338 21.59 4.87 -5.22
N GLY A 339 20.94 4.51 -4.11
CA GLY A 339 19.89 3.47 -4.12
C GLY A 339 18.69 3.83 -5.00
N LEU A 340 18.31 5.12 -5.05
CA LEU A 340 17.21 5.61 -5.88
C LEU A 340 17.42 5.32 -7.38
N ARG A 341 18.67 5.42 -7.87
CA ARG A 341 19.03 5.16 -9.27
C ARG A 341 18.94 3.68 -9.65
N GLU A 342 19.03 2.78 -8.68
CA GLU A 342 19.09 1.34 -8.95
C GLU A 342 17.71 0.68 -8.94
N TYR A 343 16.76 1.25 -8.20
CA TYR A 343 15.43 0.71 -8.00
C TYR A 343 14.66 0.60 -9.32
N ALA A 344 14.29 -0.63 -9.69
CA ALA A 344 13.67 -0.95 -10.98
C ALA A 344 12.13 -0.99 -10.93
N GLY A 345 11.51 -0.83 -9.76
CA GLY A 345 10.07 -0.98 -9.57
C GLY A 345 9.69 -2.36 -9.03
N GLU A 346 8.39 -2.53 -8.77
CA GLU A 346 7.81 -3.79 -8.30
C GLU A 346 7.10 -4.52 -9.44
N PRO A 347 7.07 -5.86 -9.45
CA PRO A 347 6.24 -6.62 -10.39
C PRO A 347 4.77 -6.19 -10.33
N HIS A 348 4.10 -6.30 -11.48
CA HIS A 348 2.67 -6.02 -11.70
C HIS A 348 2.26 -4.54 -11.50
N ARG A 349 3.18 -3.59 -11.73
CA ARG A 349 2.92 -2.13 -11.73
C ARG A 349 3.32 -1.54 -13.07
N VAL A 350 2.43 -1.62 -14.06
CA VAL A 350 2.70 -1.24 -15.46
C VAL A 350 3.96 -1.95 -15.96
N GLU A 351 4.03 -3.26 -15.68
CA GLU A 351 5.14 -4.12 -16.07
C GLU A 351 4.97 -4.50 -17.54
N LEU A 352 5.98 -4.23 -18.37
CA LEU A 352 5.99 -4.72 -19.75
C LEU A 352 6.21 -6.23 -19.75
N VAL A 353 5.17 -6.98 -20.09
CA VAL A 353 5.17 -8.45 -20.14
C VAL A 353 5.75 -8.95 -21.46
N ALA A 354 5.34 -8.32 -22.57
CA ALA A 354 5.74 -8.75 -23.91
C ALA A 354 5.58 -7.60 -24.92
N ASN A 355 6.34 -7.69 -26.02
CA ASN A 355 6.04 -6.98 -27.26
C ASN A 355 5.72 -8.02 -28.33
N ILE A 356 4.51 -7.97 -28.89
CA ILE A 356 4.06 -8.92 -29.92
C ILE A 356 3.61 -8.12 -31.14
N ASP A 357 4.30 -8.31 -32.27
CA ASP A 357 4.06 -7.57 -33.52
C ASP A 357 4.04 -6.03 -33.35
N GLY A 358 4.91 -5.52 -32.48
CA GLY A 358 4.99 -4.09 -32.20
C GLY A 358 3.91 -3.57 -31.25
N VAL A 359 3.13 -4.44 -30.61
CA VAL A 359 2.16 -4.07 -29.55
C VAL A 359 2.75 -4.43 -28.20
N ASP A 360 2.81 -3.46 -27.29
CA ASP A 360 3.29 -3.66 -25.93
C ASP A 360 2.15 -4.14 -25.01
N PHE A 361 2.41 -5.16 -24.19
CA PHE A 361 1.47 -5.69 -23.22
C PHE A 361 1.92 -5.36 -21.80
N TYR A 362 1.13 -4.56 -21.09
CA TYR A 362 1.42 -4.09 -19.74
C TYR A 362 0.51 -4.74 -18.69
N ASP A 363 1.12 -5.33 -17.66
CA ASP A 363 0.45 -5.80 -16.46
C ASP A 363 0.46 -4.71 -15.36
N ASP A 364 -0.71 -4.18 -15.05
CA ASP A 364 -1.00 -3.32 -13.91
C ASP A 364 -2.14 -3.91 -13.07
N SER A 365 -2.14 -5.24 -12.85
CA SER A 365 -3.14 -5.93 -12.04
C SER A 365 -3.21 -5.42 -10.59
N LYS A 366 -2.18 -4.73 -10.08
CA LYS A 366 -2.23 -4.02 -8.78
C LYS A 366 -3.05 -2.71 -8.81
N GLY A 367 -3.51 -2.26 -9.98
CA GLY A 367 -4.42 -1.13 -10.15
C GLY A 367 -5.84 -1.44 -9.69
N THR A 368 -6.05 -1.69 -8.40
CA THR A 368 -7.32 -2.18 -7.84
C THR A 368 -8.32 -1.09 -7.49
N ASN A 369 -8.03 0.17 -7.81
CA ASN A 369 -8.89 1.34 -7.57
C ASN A 369 -8.80 2.33 -8.75
N VAL A 370 -9.79 3.22 -8.85
CA VAL A 370 -9.90 4.18 -9.96
C VAL A 370 -8.68 5.08 -10.08
N GLY A 371 -8.16 5.56 -8.96
CA GLY A 371 -6.99 6.45 -8.93
C GLY A 371 -5.72 5.80 -9.51
N ALA A 372 -5.53 4.49 -9.30
CA ALA A 372 -4.41 3.75 -9.86
C ALA A 372 -4.50 3.66 -11.39
N THR A 373 -5.68 3.33 -11.92
CA THR A 373 -5.89 3.23 -13.38
C THR A 373 -5.78 4.59 -14.07
N VAL A 374 -6.28 5.67 -13.45
CA VAL A 374 -6.05 7.04 -13.94
C VAL A 374 -4.55 7.33 -14.04
N ALA A 375 -3.79 7.01 -13.00
CA ALA A 375 -2.34 7.25 -12.99
C ALA A 375 -1.59 6.42 -14.05
N ALA A 376 -2.02 5.17 -14.30
CA ALA A 376 -1.46 4.31 -15.35
C ALA A 376 -1.75 4.88 -16.75
N LEU A 377 -3.00 5.26 -17.03
CA LEU A 377 -3.42 5.85 -18.31
C LEU A 377 -2.68 7.15 -18.59
N GLU A 378 -2.57 8.05 -17.60
CA GLU A 378 -1.83 9.28 -17.78
C GLU A 378 -0.33 9.06 -17.95
N GLY A 379 0.26 8.14 -17.18
CA GLY A 379 1.68 7.85 -17.22
C GLY A 379 2.10 7.28 -18.59
N LEU A 380 1.37 6.27 -19.06
CA LEU A 380 1.62 5.62 -20.34
C LEU A 380 1.23 6.54 -21.51
N GLY A 381 0.06 7.18 -21.44
CA GLY A 381 -0.43 8.07 -22.49
C GLY A 381 0.43 9.32 -22.71
N LYS A 382 1.07 9.87 -21.68
CA LYS A 382 2.03 10.99 -21.82
C LYS A 382 3.37 10.56 -22.42
N ALA A 383 3.75 9.29 -22.31
CA ALA A 383 4.98 8.76 -22.89
C ALA A 383 4.86 8.56 -24.41
N PHE A 384 3.64 8.40 -24.92
CA PHE A 384 3.33 8.32 -26.35
C PHE A 384 3.49 9.70 -27.00
N ALA A 385 4.70 9.97 -27.47
CA ALA A 385 5.09 11.26 -28.05
C ALA A 385 4.60 11.39 -29.51
N GLY A 386 3.33 11.71 -29.71
CA GLY A 386 2.81 12.26 -30.98
C GLY A 386 2.61 11.29 -32.15
N GLU A 387 2.80 9.99 -31.95
CA GLU A 387 2.40 8.94 -32.89
C GLU A 387 0.95 8.49 -32.59
N ASP A 388 0.23 7.88 -33.54
CA ASP A 388 -1.16 7.37 -33.40
C ASP A 388 -1.29 6.18 -32.40
N GLN A 389 -0.37 6.11 -31.44
CA GLN A 389 -0.29 5.13 -30.36
C GLN A 389 -1.39 5.39 -29.33
N GLN A 390 -2.15 4.35 -29.04
CA GLN A 390 -3.24 4.41 -28.08
C GLN A 390 -3.24 3.17 -27.18
N ILE A 391 -3.97 3.29 -26.08
CA ILE A 391 -4.11 2.23 -25.08
C ILE A 391 -5.37 1.41 -25.37
N LEU A 392 -5.27 0.09 -25.30
CA LEU A 392 -6.41 -0.81 -25.18
C LEU A 392 -6.52 -1.22 -23.72
N LEU A 393 -7.48 -0.62 -23.02
CA LEU A 393 -7.63 -0.78 -21.57
C LEU A 393 -8.50 -1.99 -21.27
N ILE A 394 -8.00 -2.93 -20.48
CA ILE A 394 -8.80 -4.00 -19.87
C ILE A 394 -9.16 -3.58 -18.45
N ALA A 395 -10.45 -3.39 -18.19
CA ALA A 395 -10.98 -2.86 -16.93
C ALA A 395 -12.12 -3.71 -16.34
N GLY A 396 -12.26 -3.70 -15.02
CA GLY A 396 -13.38 -4.31 -14.31
C GLY A 396 -13.01 -5.39 -13.27
N GLY A 397 -14.03 -5.83 -12.54
CA GLY A 397 -13.92 -6.62 -11.31
C GLY A 397 -14.92 -6.13 -10.25
N ASP A 398 -14.59 -6.30 -8.96
CA ASP A 398 -15.32 -5.70 -7.84
C ASP A 398 -14.83 -4.27 -7.53
N GLY A 399 -15.66 -3.28 -7.85
CA GLY A 399 -15.41 -1.86 -7.70
C GLY A 399 -15.61 -1.31 -6.30
N LYS A 400 -16.15 -2.09 -5.35
CA LYS A 400 -16.35 -1.69 -3.94
C LYS A 400 -17.08 -0.35 -3.76
N GLY A 401 -18.00 -0.03 -4.67
CA GLY A 401 -18.79 1.22 -4.63
C GLY A 401 -18.02 2.50 -4.92
N GLN A 402 -16.86 2.42 -5.59
CA GLN A 402 -16.11 3.59 -6.06
C GLN A 402 -16.85 4.37 -7.14
N ASP A 403 -16.60 5.69 -7.22
CA ASP A 403 -16.97 6.50 -8.38
C ASP A 403 -15.98 6.31 -9.54
N PHE A 404 -16.48 5.82 -10.68
CA PHE A 404 -15.71 5.58 -11.91
C PHE A 404 -15.63 6.79 -12.85
N ALA A 405 -16.36 7.88 -12.59
CA ALA A 405 -16.34 9.09 -13.42
C ALA A 405 -14.92 9.62 -13.74
N PRO A 406 -13.92 9.56 -12.83
CA PRO A 406 -12.56 10.00 -13.13
C PRO A 406 -11.86 9.25 -14.28
N LEU A 407 -12.34 8.07 -14.69
CA LEU A 407 -11.78 7.34 -15.83
C LEU A 407 -12.11 8.00 -17.18
N ALA A 408 -13.17 8.80 -17.26
CA ALA A 408 -13.66 9.34 -18.53
C ALA A 408 -12.63 10.22 -19.24
N LEU A 409 -12.02 11.16 -18.53
CA LEU A 409 -11.06 12.11 -19.10
C LEU A 409 -9.77 11.45 -19.63
N PRO A 410 -9.06 10.60 -18.87
CA PRO A 410 -7.88 9.91 -19.42
C PRO A 410 -8.27 8.91 -20.52
N SER A 411 -9.45 8.28 -20.43
CA SER A 411 -9.90 7.36 -21.48
C SER A 411 -10.13 8.08 -22.81
N SER A 412 -10.84 9.22 -22.80
CA SER A 412 -11.10 9.97 -24.04
C SER A 412 -9.83 10.48 -24.72
N ARG A 413 -8.76 10.69 -23.95
CA ARG A 413 -7.50 11.24 -24.45
C ARG A 413 -6.52 10.18 -24.95
N TYR A 414 -6.46 9.01 -24.30
CA TYR A 414 -5.38 8.05 -24.51
C TYR A 414 -5.85 6.66 -24.96
N VAL A 415 -7.14 6.34 -24.88
CA VAL A 415 -7.63 4.97 -25.04
C VAL A 415 -8.32 4.77 -26.40
N ARG A 416 -7.93 3.72 -27.13
CA ARG A 416 -8.55 3.29 -28.40
C ARG A 416 -9.83 2.50 -28.17
N ALA A 417 -9.83 1.64 -27.15
CA ALA A 417 -10.97 0.81 -26.77
C ALA A 417 -10.84 0.36 -25.31
N VAL A 418 -11.99 0.17 -24.66
CA VAL A 418 -12.07 -0.39 -23.31
C VAL A 418 -12.75 -1.76 -23.37
N LEU A 419 -12.12 -2.74 -22.74
CA LEU A 419 -12.55 -4.11 -22.65
C LEU A 419 -12.97 -4.39 -21.21
N LEU A 420 -14.26 -4.56 -21.01
CA LEU A 420 -14.90 -4.61 -19.71
C LEU A 420 -15.15 -6.07 -19.29
N ILE A 421 -14.75 -6.41 -18.07
CA ILE A 421 -14.91 -7.74 -17.47
C ILE A 421 -15.44 -7.64 -16.03
N GLY A 422 -16.04 -8.71 -15.51
CA GLY A 422 -16.38 -8.83 -14.10
C GLY A 422 -17.61 -8.04 -13.65
N ARG A 423 -17.80 -8.03 -12.31
CA ARG A 423 -19.04 -7.60 -11.64
C ARG A 423 -19.47 -6.17 -11.97
N ASP A 424 -18.54 -5.20 -11.86
CA ASP A 424 -18.85 -3.77 -12.00
C ASP A 424 -18.52 -3.20 -13.38
N ALA A 425 -18.33 -4.07 -14.40
CA ALA A 425 -18.23 -3.67 -15.80
C ALA A 425 -19.34 -2.70 -16.24
N PRO A 426 -20.64 -2.88 -15.89
CA PRO A 426 -21.69 -1.94 -16.25
C PRO A 426 -21.50 -0.53 -15.67
N ALA A 427 -20.95 -0.40 -14.46
CA ALA A 427 -20.71 0.89 -13.83
C ALA A 427 -19.56 1.65 -14.50
N ILE A 428 -18.47 0.95 -14.83
CA ILE A 428 -17.36 1.51 -15.63
C ILE A 428 -17.86 1.93 -17.01
N LYS A 429 -18.68 1.08 -17.66
CA LYS A 429 -19.28 1.38 -18.96
C LYS A 429 -20.04 2.70 -18.93
N ALA A 430 -20.93 2.88 -17.96
CA ALA A 430 -21.72 4.10 -17.81
C ALA A 430 -20.86 5.36 -17.61
N ALA A 431 -19.72 5.24 -16.93
CA ALA A 431 -18.79 6.34 -16.72
C ALA A 431 -18.03 6.74 -17.99
N ILE A 432 -17.69 5.77 -18.86
CA ILE A 432 -16.85 6.00 -20.05
C ILE A 432 -17.68 6.21 -21.32
N GLU A 433 -18.90 5.66 -21.41
CA GLU A 433 -19.78 5.76 -22.59
C GLU A 433 -19.94 7.19 -23.13
N PRO A 434 -20.08 8.25 -22.30
CA PRO A 434 -20.17 9.64 -22.78
C PRO A 434 -18.94 10.14 -23.56
N THR A 435 -17.79 9.46 -23.45
CA THR A 435 -16.55 9.83 -24.16
C THR A 435 -16.53 9.41 -25.63
N GLY A 436 -17.40 8.47 -26.02
CA GLY A 436 -17.43 7.89 -27.37
C GLY A 436 -16.34 6.85 -27.65
N VAL A 437 -15.51 6.50 -26.67
CA VAL A 437 -14.53 5.41 -26.79
C VAL A 437 -15.27 4.07 -26.99
N PRO A 438 -14.87 3.22 -27.96
CA PRO A 438 -15.42 1.88 -28.13
C PRO A 438 -15.34 1.03 -26.85
N LEU A 439 -16.46 0.42 -26.45
CA LEU A 439 -16.61 -0.38 -25.24
C LEU A 439 -17.03 -1.81 -25.61
N PHE A 440 -16.36 -2.82 -25.05
CA PHE A 440 -16.63 -4.23 -25.28
C PHE A 440 -16.87 -4.96 -23.97
N ASP A 441 -18.07 -5.50 -23.76
CA ASP A 441 -18.39 -6.37 -22.63
C ASP A 441 -17.92 -7.80 -22.94
N LEU A 442 -17.08 -8.38 -22.08
CA LEU A 442 -16.43 -9.67 -22.31
C LEU A 442 -16.58 -10.60 -21.09
N PRO A 443 -16.64 -11.93 -21.31
CA PRO A 443 -16.95 -12.89 -20.25
C PRO A 443 -15.78 -13.12 -19.28
N GLY A 444 -14.55 -12.78 -19.68
CA GLY A 444 -13.35 -13.08 -18.92
C GLY A 444 -12.11 -12.39 -19.44
N LEU A 445 -11.04 -12.47 -18.65
CA LEU A 445 -9.76 -11.85 -18.95
C LEU A 445 -9.10 -12.44 -20.21
N PRO A 446 -9.06 -13.77 -20.45
CA PRO A 446 -8.48 -14.32 -21.68
C PRO A 446 -9.16 -13.78 -22.96
N GLU A 447 -10.49 -13.68 -22.96
CA GLU A 447 -11.26 -13.14 -24.07
C GLU A 447 -10.98 -11.64 -24.27
N ALA A 448 -10.81 -10.89 -23.18
CA ALA A 448 -10.37 -9.50 -23.22
C ALA A 448 -8.99 -9.35 -23.84
N VAL A 449 -8.00 -10.11 -23.40
CA VAL A 449 -6.65 -10.03 -23.97
C VAL A 449 -6.66 -10.34 -25.47
N ARG A 450 -7.37 -11.39 -25.90
CA ARG A 450 -7.50 -11.74 -27.33
C ARG A 450 -8.21 -10.64 -28.13
N ARG A 451 -9.30 -10.09 -27.61
CA ARG A 451 -10.03 -9.01 -28.27
C ARG A 451 -9.18 -7.74 -28.37
N ALA A 452 -8.40 -7.42 -27.34
CA ALA A 452 -7.48 -6.29 -27.35
C ALA A 452 -6.39 -6.50 -28.42
N ALA A 453 -5.72 -7.65 -28.41
CA ALA A 453 -4.69 -7.97 -29.40
C ALA A 453 -5.20 -7.90 -30.86
N GLY A 454 -6.46 -8.29 -31.11
CA GLY A 454 -7.07 -8.18 -32.44
C GLY A 454 -7.48 -6.76 -32.86
N LEU A 455 -7.63 -5.83 -31.92
CA LEU A 455 -7.94 -4.41 -32.18
C LEU A 455 -6.69 -3.52 -32.21
N ALA A 456 -5.62 -3.96 -31.56
CA ALA A 456 -4.37 -3.23 -31.43
C ALA A 456 -3.66 -3.07 -32.78
N ARG A 457 -3.01 -1.92 -32.96
CA ARG A 457 -2.11 -1.62 -34.09
C ARG A 457 -0.66 -1.62 -33.61
N PRO A 458 0.33 -1.85 -34.48
CA PRO A 458 1.73 -1.64 -34.12
C PRO A 458 1.95 -0.24 -33.54
N GLY A 459 2.61 -0.17 -32.38
CA GLY A 459 2.79 1.03 -31.56
C GLY A 459 1.75 1.22 -30.44
N ASP A 460 0.60 0.54 -30.51
CA ASP A 460 -0.37 0.56 -29.40
C ASP A 460 0.13 -0.24 -28.20
N ALA A 461 -0.54 -0.03 -27.06
CA ALA A 461 -0.32 -0.80 -25.86
C ALA A 461 -1.61 -1.45 -25.35
N VAL A 462 -1.58 -2.72 -25.00
CA VAL A 462 -2.63 -3.40 -24.23
C VAL A 462 -2.31 -3.27 -22.75
N LEU A 463 -3.20 -2.65 -21.98
CA LEU A 463 -3.01 -2.39 -20.56
C LEU A 463 -4.07 -3.11 -19.73
N LEU A 464 -3.65 -4.06 -18.88
CA LEU A 464 -4.50 -4.54 -17.78
C LEU A 464 -4.36 -3.58 -16.59
N SER A 465 -5.29 -2.64 -16.46
CA SER A 465 -5.39 -1.78 -15.27
C SER A 465 -6.86 -1.73 -14.83
N PRO A 466 -7.27 -2.61 -13.89
CA PRO A 466 -8.67 -3.00 -13.75
C PRO A 466 -9.58 -1.97 -13.07
N ALA A 467 -9.04 -0.98 -12.37
CA ALA A 467 -9.75 -0.07 -11.47
C ALA A 467 -10.56 -0.75 -10.33
N CYS A 468 -10.50 -2.08 -10.25
CA CYS A 468 -11.32 -2.93 -9.39
C CYS A 468 -10.48 -4.02 -8.71
N ALA A 469 -10.95 -4.47 -7.54
CA ALA A 469 -10.45 -5.69 -6.92
C ALA A 469 -10.77 -6.92 -7.78
N SER A 470 -10.01 -8.00 -7.59
CA SER A 470 -10.11 -9.20 -8.42
C SER A 470 -11.01 -10.30 -7.84
N LEU A 471 -11.54 -10.12 -6.62
CA LEU A 471 -12.11 -11.20 -5.81
C LEU A 471 -13.44 -11.77 -6.34
N ASP A 472 -14.07 -11.09 -7.30
CA ASP A 472 -15.27 -11.58 -7.99
C ASP A 472 -14.95 -12.70 -9.00
N MET A 473 -13.75 -12.69 -9.58
CA MET A 473 -13.32 -13.63 -10.64
C MET A 473 -12.06 -14.44 -10.30
N PHE A 474 -11.24 -13.98 -9.34
CA PHE A 474 -9.91 -14.52 -9.06
C PHE A 474 -9.65 -14.63 -7.56
N THR A 475 -8.71 -15.48 -7.15
CA THR A 475 -8.34 -15.66 -5.74
C THR A 475 -7.63 -14.44 -5.13
N ASN A 476 -6.85 -13.71 -5.93
CA ASN A 476 -6.16 -12.47 -5.56
C ASN A 476 -5.68 -11.76 -6.84
N TYR A 477 -4.98 -10.63 -6.71
CA TYR A 477 -4.49 -9.87 -7.88
C TYR A 477 -3.34 -10.59 -8.60
N ALA A 478 -2.56 -11.41 -7.91
CA ALA A 478 -1.45 -12.17 -8.50
C ALA A 478 -1.98 -13.30 -9.40
N HIS A 479 -3.07 -13.95 -9.01
CA HIS A 479 -3.78 -14.90 -9.88
C HIS A 479 -4.32 -14.21 -11.14
N ARG A 480 -4.88 -12.99 -11.01
CA ARG A 480 -5.31 -12.19 -12.16
C ARG A 480 -4.15 -11.83 -13.09
N ALA A 481 -3.01 -11.42 -12.53
CA ALA A 481 -1.78 -11.14 -13.29
C ALA A 481 -1.29 -12.39 -14.03
N GLN A 482 -1.25 -13.55 -13.37
CA GLN A 482 -0.85 -14.82 -13.98
C GLN A 482 -1.74 -15.17 -15.19
N VAL A 483 -3.07 -15.04 -15.03
CA VAL A 483 -4.02 -15.30 -16.13
C VAL A 483 -3.82 -14.32 -17.31
N PHE A 484 -3.46 -13.07 -17.04
CA PHE A 484 -3.10 -12.11 -18.09
C PHE A 484 -1.84 -12.55 -18.83
N VAL A 485 -0.76 -12.84 -18.11
CA VAL A 485 0.52 -13.27 -18.68
C VAL A 485 0.36 -14.55 -19.50
N ASP A 486 -0.40 -15.53 -19.00
CA ASP A 486 -0.67 -16.77 -19.72
C ASP A 486 -1.47 -16.51 -21.02
N ALA A 487 -2.47 -15.64 -20.98
CA ALA A 487 -3.22 -15.26 -22.17
C ALA A 487 -2.37 -14.51 -23.21
N VAL A 488 -1.42 -13.68 -22.77
CA VAL A 488 -0.45 -13.01 -23.65
C VAL A 488 0.53 -14.02 -24.26
N ARG A 489 1.00 -14.99 -23.47
CA ARG A 489 1.85 -16.09 -23.94
C ARG A 489 1.17 -16.95 -24.99
N ASP A 490 -0.11 -17.28 -24.79
CA ASP A 490 -0.89 -18.04 -25.78
C ASP A 490 -0.92 -17.30 -27.13
N ILE A 491 -1.10 -15.98 -27.13
CA ILE A 491 -1.11 -15.15 -28.35
C ILE A 491 0.27 -15.12 -29.01
N ALA A 492 1.35 -14.99 -28.24
CA ALA A 492 2.72 -15.04 -28.76
C ALA A 492 2.99 -16.39 -29.44
N LEU A 493 2.61 -17.50 -28.79
CA LEU A 493 2.77 -18.86 -29.32
C LEU A 493 1.99 -19.07 -30.63
N GLU A 494 0.74 -18.60 -30.69
CA GLU A 494 -0.09 -18.66 -31.92
C GLU A 494 0.55 -17.88 -33.09
N LYS A 495 1.35 -16.85 -32.79
CA LYS A 495 2.10 -16.04 -33.75
C LYS A 495 3.53 -16.53 -33.98
N GLY A 496 3.93 -17.63 -33.37
CA GLY A 496 5.27 -18.21 -33.51
C GLY A 496 6.38 -17.41 -32.82
N GLN A 497 6.06 -16.64 -31.78
CA GLN A 497 7.01 -15.90 -30.94
C GLN A 497 7.13 -16.60 -29.57
N GLU A 498 8.35 -16.73 -29.05
CA GLU A 498 8.59 -17.17 -27.67
C GLU A 498 8.84 -15.92 -26.79
N ILE A 499 8.14 -15.83 -25.64
CA ILE A 499 8.26 -14.74 -24.66
C ILE A 499 8.51 -15.25 -23.24
#